data_AF-A0AAN6ZW91-F1
#
_entry.id   AF-A0AAN6ZW91-F1
#
_cell.length_a   1.000
_cell.length_b   1.000
_cell.length_c   1.000
_cell.angle_alpha   90.00
_cell.angle_beta   90.00
_cell.angle_gamma   90.00
#
_symmetry.space_group_name_H-M   'P 1'
#
loop_
_entity.id
_entity.type
_entity.pdbx_description
1 polymer ?
#
loop_
_entity_poly.entity_id
_entity_poly.type
_entity_poly.pdbx_seq_one_letter_code
_entity_poly.pdbx_strand_id
1 'polypeptide(L)' 'ICLELFQDETLVRMLPCHHLFHARCIADWFLKHHDTCPICKAHYTTISATSSSNFCQGEDLLAQPPRAILAP' A
#
# COMPACT_ATOMS: atom_id res chain seq x y z
N ILE A 1 6.18 -7.04 8.67
CA ILE A 1 7.22 -7.61 7.77
C ILE A 1 8.57 -7.17 8.33
N CYS A 2 9.25 -8.09 9.01
CA CYS A 2 10.53 -7.99 9.75
C CYS A 2 10.79 -6.87 10.78
N LEU A 3 10.35 -5.59 10.64
CA LEU A 3 10.65 -4.48 11.59
C LEU A 3 12.15 -4.26 11.90
N GLU A 4 13.05 -4.90 11.17
CA GLU A 4 14.50 -4.78 11.32
C GLU A 4 15.05 -3.61 10.52
N LEU A 5 16.15 -3.03 10.98
CA LEU A 5 16.89 -2.01 10.26
C LEU A 5 17.49 -2.59 8.98
N PHE A 6 17.46 -1.83 7.89
CA PHE A 6 18.20 -2.17 6.68
C PHE A 6 19.71 -2.09 7.01
N GLN A 7 20.42 -3.21 6.88
CA GLN A 7 21.89 -3.23 6.95
C GLN A 7 22.46 -2.92 5.57
N ASP A 8 23.70 -2.39 5.49
CA ASP A 8 24.36 -1.94 4.26
C ASP A 8 24.46 -3.00 3.15
N GLU A 9 24.26 -4.27 3.48
CA GLU A 9 24.32 -5.44 2.60
C GLU A 9 23.00 -6.21 2.51
N THR A 10 21.89 -5.62 2.97
CA THR A 10 20.57 -6.24 2.87
C THR A 10 19.98 -6.09 1.47
N LEU A 11 19.65 -7.23 0.84
CA LEU A 11 18.97 -7.25 -0.44
C LEU A 11 17.56 -6.68 -0.27
N VAL A 12 17.27 -5.60 -0.98
CA VAL A 12 15.95 -4.96 -1.04
C VAL A 12 15.32 -5.13 -2.41
N ARG A 13 14.00 -5.12 -2.45
CA ARG A 13 13.18 -5.24 -3.65
C ARG A 13 12.15 -4.12 -3.64
N MET A 14 12.07 -3.40 -4.75
CA MET A 14 11.06 -2.37 -4.99
C MET A 14 9.85 -3.00 -5.69
N LEU A 15 8.65 -2.74 -5.19
CA LEU A 15 7.40 -3.10 -5.86
C LEU A 15 7.04 -2.05 -6.93
N PRO A 16 6.16 -2.37 -7.89
CA PRO A 16 5.70 -1.40 -8.89
C PRO A 16 4.99 -0.19 -8.26
N CYS A 17 4.41 -0.35 -7.06
CA CYS A 17 3.85 0.75 -6.27
C CYS A 17 4.90 1.60 -5.53
N HIS A 18 6.19 1.48 -5.88
CA HIS A 18 7.34 2.22 -5.34
C HIS A 18 7.65 2.01 -3.85
N HIS A 19 7.12 0.96 -3.22
CA HIS A 19 7.47 0.60 -1.85
C HIS A 19 8.65 -0.39 -1.81
N LEU A 20 9.57 -0.17 -0.87
CA LEU A 20 10.80 -0.94 -0.70
C LEU A 20 10.68 -1.90 0.49
N PHE A 21 11.09 -3.16 0.28
CA PHE A 21 11.12 -4.18 1.32
C PHE A 21 12.38 -5.04 1.18
N HIS A 22 12.81 -5.70 2.26
CA HIS A 22 13.79 -6.77 2.14
C HIS A 22 13.29 -7.84 1.16
N ALA A 23 14.14 -8.28 0.24
CA ALA A 23 13.83 -9.28 -0.78
C ALA A 23 13.31 -10.57 -0.13
N ARG A 24 13.88 -10.96 1.01
CA ARG A 24 13.41 -12.10 1.80
C ARG A 24 12.04 -11.86 2.43
N CYS A 25 11.85 -10.74 3.11
CA CYS A 25 10.60 -10.49 3.81
C CYS A 25 9.41 -10.32 2.85
N ILE A 26 9.62 -9.77 1.64
CA ILE A 26 8.57 -9.69 0.62
C ILE A 26 8.35 -11.04 -0.08
N ALA A 27 9.38 -11.86 -0.27
CA ALA A 27 9.21 -13.22 -0.77
C ALA A 27 8.36 -14.06 0.19
N ASP A 28 8.67 -14.02 1.49
CA ASP A 28 7.90 -14.69 2.54
C ASP A 28 6.45 -14.18 2.61
N TRP A 29 6.23 -12.90 2.32
CA TRP A 29 4.89 -12.33 2.22
C TRP A 29 4.09 -12.94 1.06
N PHE A 30 4.68 -13.00 -0.15
CA PHE A 30 4.05 -13.62 -1.32
C PHE A 30 3.80 -15.12 -1.12
N LEU A 31 4.74 -15.82 -0.47
CA LEU A 31 4.61 -17.24 -0.14
C LEU A 31 3.43 -17.55 0.80
N LYS A 32 3.00 -16.58 1.62
CA LYS A 32 1.86 -16.70 2.52
C LYS A 32 0.51 -16.39 1.85
N HIS A 33 0.43 -16.51 0.51
CA HIS A 33 -0.76 -16.22 -0.29
C HIS A 33 -1.23 -14.75 -0.27
N HIS A 34 -0.32 -13.80 -0.04
CA HIS A 34 -0.62 -12.38 -0.18
C HIS A 34 0.01 -11.83 -1.46
N ASP A 35 -0.79 -11.32 -2.39
CA ASP A 35 -0.33 -10.76 -3.68
C ASP A 35 -0.36 -9.22 -3.74
N THR A 36 -0.54 -8.58 -2.57
CA THR A 36 -0.71 -7.14 -2.41
C THR A 36 0.42 -6.50 -1.61
N CYS A 37 0.65 -5.22 -1.82
CA CYS A 37 1.62 -4.43 -1.08
C CYS A 37 1.19 -4.32 0.40
N PRO A 38 2.06 -4.60 1.36
CA PRO A 38 1.74 -4.51 2.79
C PRO A 38 1.55 -3.07 3.30
N ILE A 39 1.94 -2.06 2.51
CA ILE A 39 1.75 -0.63 2.86
C ILE A 39 0.48 -0.08 2.21
N CYS A 40 0.34 -0.22 0.89
CA CYS A 40 -0.75 0.42 0.14
C CYS A 40 -1.80 -0.55 -0.42
N LYS A 41 -1.66 -1.86 -0.18
CA LYS A 41 -2.54 -2.93 -0.69
C LYS A 41 -2.65 -3.03 -2.22
N ALA A 42 -1.81 -2.33 -2.97
CA ALA A 42 -1.75 -2.45 -4.43
C ALA A 42 -1.20 -3.81 -4.87
N HIS A 43 -1.77 -4.42 -5.91
CA HIS A 43 -1.32 -5.72 -6.43
C HIS A 43 0.05 -5.62 -7.10
N TYR A 44 0.83 -6.70 -7.02
CA TYR A 44 2.11 -6.84 -7.72
C TYR A 44 1.97 -6.73 -9.25
N THR A 45 0.81 -7.08 -9.81
CA THR A 45 0.58 -7.11 -11.27
C THR A 45 0.28 -5.74 -11.86
N THR A 46 -0.05 -4.74 -11.03
CA THR A 46 -0.41 -3.42 -11.50
C THR A 46 0.86 -2.65 -11.88
N ILE A 47 1.30 -2.80 -13.13
CA ILE A 47 2.29 -1.92 -13.75
C ILE A 47 1.74 -0.51 -13.61
N SER A 48 2.49 0.35 -12.93
CA SER A 48 2.09 1.73 -12.67
C SER A 48 2.20 2.59 -13.93
N ALA A 49 1.36 2.31 -14.92
CA ALA A 49 1.02 3.27 -15.94
C ALA A 49 0.00 4.24 -15.32
N THR A 50 0.51 5.38 -14.85
CA THR A 50 -0.17 6.66 -14.67
C THR A 50 -1.67 6.63 -14.33
N SER A 51 -1.97 6.91 -13.05
CA SER A 51 -3.15 7.58 -12.51
C SER A 51 -4.56 6.99 -12.75
N SER A 52 -5.25 6.76 -11.62
CA SER A 52 -6.70 6.56 -11.48
C SER A 52 -7.25 5.19 -11.90
N SER A 53 -7.52 4.34 -10.92
CA SER A 53 -8.56 3.30 -11.02
C SER A 53 -9.01 2.92 -9.61
N ASN A 54 -10.06 3.61 -9.16
CA ASN A 54 -11.16 3.06 -8.37
C ASN A 54 -10.85 1.87 -7.46
N PHE A 55 -10.55 2.15 -6.19
CA PHE A 55 -10.86 1.20 -5.14
C PHE A 55 -12.38 1.24 -4.90
N CYS A 56 -13.13 0.49 -5.72
CA CYS A 56 -14.52 0.16 -5.41
C CYS A 56 -14.52 -1.10 -4.54
N GLN A 57 -14.18 -0.97 -3.26
CA GLN A 57 -14.45 -2.02 -2.27
C GLN A 57 -14.45 -1.42 -0.85
N GLY A 58 -15.65 -1.22 -0.31
CA GLY A 58 -15.90 -0.98 1.11
C GLY A 58 -16.33 0.44 1.45
N GLU A 59 -17.63 0.58 1.71
CA GLU A 59 -18.28 1.56 2.57
C GLU A 59 -17.40 2.36 3.57
N ASP A 60 -17.23 3.66 3.34
CA ASP A 60 -17.08 4.65 4.42
C ASP A 60 -17.65 5.98 3.91
N LEU A 61 -18.95 6.15 4.12
CA LEU A 61 -19.64 7.40 3.85
C LEU A 61 -19.96 8.06 5.20
N LEU A 62 -18.99 8.28 6.10
CA LEU A 62 -19.26 9.02 7.33
C LEU A 62 -18.06 9.79 7.90
N ALA A 63 -17.35 10.53 7.04
CA ALA A 63 -16.40 11.55 7.48
C ALA A 63 -16.69 12.91 6.79
N GLN A 64 -17.74 13.60 7.23
CA GLN A 64 -17.88 15.05 7.01
C GLN A 64 -18.48 15.73 8.24
N PRO A 65 -17.66 16.49 9.00
CA PRO A 65 -18.04 17.83 9.43
C PRO A 65 -16.94 18.84 9.00
N PRO A 66 -17.24 20.15 8.82
CA PRO A 66 -18.29 20.92 9.48
C PRO A 66 -19.20 21.71 8.51
N ARG A 67 -20.52 21.63 8.70
CA ARG A 67 -21.41 22.62 8.08
C ARG A 67 -21.35 23.90 8.92
N ALA A 68 -20.61 24.89 8.43
CA ALA A 68 -20.86 26.28 8.77
C ALA A 68 -22.20 26.67 8.10
N ILE A 69 -23.29 26.66 8.85
CA ILE A 69 -24.52 27.33 8.45
C ILE A 69 -24.55 28.67 9.17
N LEU A 70 -24.33 29.72 8.39
CA LEU A 70 -24.64 31.10 8.74
C LEU A 70 -26.14 31.19 9.08
N ALA A 71 -26.48 31.79 10.22
CA ALA A 71 -27.83 32.23 10.52
C ALA A 71 -27.78 33.74 10.84
N PRO A 72 -28.68 34.58 10.27
CA PRO A 72 -29.05 35.86 10.87
C PRO A 72 -29.93 35.67 12.11
#